data_AF-A0A7V9NG69-F1
#
_entry.id   AF-A0A7V9NG69-F1
#
_cell.length_a   1.000
_cell.length_b   1.000
_cell.length_c   1.000
_cell.angle_alpha   90.00
_cell.angle_beta   90.00
_cell.angle_gamma   90.00
#
_symmetry.space_group_name_H-M   'P 1'
#
loop_
_entity.id
_entity.type
_entity.pdbx_description
1 polymer ?
#
loop_
_entity_poly.entity_id
_entity_poly.type
_entity_poly.pdbx_seq_one_letter_code
_entity_poly.pdbx_strand_id
1 'polypeptide(L)'
;RSALEATAVRLRGLMLLPPWNENQEETRPWFARLRTLRDRFVSQGMPAASLEHLSMGMSHDFEAAVEEGATMVRVGTAIFGTRARP
;
A
#
# COMPACT_ATOMS: atom_id res chain seq x y z
N ARG A 1 -16.11 -5.75 17.11
CA ARG A 1 -15.35 -6.95 16.72
C ARG A 1 -14.14 -6.48 15.92
N SER A 2 -12.95 -6.78 16.40
CA SER A 2 -11.70 -6.41 15.73
C SER A 2 -11.46 -7.34 14.54
N ALA A 3 -10.80 -6.85 13.48
CA ALA A 3 -10.36 -7.70 12.37
C ALA A 3 -9.39 -8.81 12.84
N LEU A 4 -8.74 -8.63 14.00
CA LEU A 4 -7.87 -9.63 14.64
C LEU A 4 -8.64 -10.85 15.17
N GLU A 5 -9.95 -10.73 15.40
CA GLU A 5 -10.79 -11.82 15.93
C GLU A 5 -11.34 -12.73 14.82
N ALA A 6 -11.12 -12.38 13.55
CA ALA A 6 -11.63 -13.14 12.44
C ALA A 6 -10.89 -14.49 12.30
N THR A 7 -11.64 -15.58 12.20
CA THR A 7 -11.09 -16.95 12.13
C THR A 7 -10.88 -17.46 10.70
N ALA A 8 -11.64 -16.91 9.73
CA ALA A 8 -11.59 -17.33 8.33
C ALA A 8 -10.67 -16.47 7.45
N VAL A 9 -10.13 -15.37 7.98
CA VAL A 9 -9.23 -14.46 7.26
C VAL A 9 -8.09 -14.01 8.19
N ARG A 10 -6.99 -13.57 7.59
CA ARG A 10 -5.84 -13.03 8.33
C ARG A 10 -5.61 -11.60 7.91
N LEU A 11 -5.66 -10.68 8.86
CA LEU A 11 -5.16 -9.32 8.64
C LEU A 11 -3.64 -9.40 8.45
N ARG A 12 -3.13 -8.82 7.36
CA ARG A 12 -1.71 -8.88 7.01
C ARG A 12 -1.09 -7.55 6.64
N GLY A 13 -1.86 -6.47 6.62
CA GLY A 13 -1.35 -5.20 6.14
C GLY A 13 -2.40 -4.14 5.91
N LEU A 14 -1.93 -3.02 5.37
CA LEU A 14 -2.74 -1.93 4.88
C LEU A 14 -2.57 -1.79 3.36
N MET A 15 -3.55 -1.17 2.73
CA MET A 15 -3.53 -0.89 1.31
C MET A 15 -4.05 0.52 1.07
N LEU A 16 -3.44 1.24 0.12
CA LEU A 16 -3.90 2.55 -0.32
C LEU A 16 -3.82 2.69 -1.84
N LEU A 17 -4.74 3.49 -2.37
CA LEU A 17 -4.72 4.07 -3.70
C LEU A 17 -4.72 5.59 -3.55
N PRO A 18 -3.62 6.29 -3.87
CA PRO A 18 -3.59 7.73 -3.81
C PRO A 18 -4.52 8.32 -4.89
N PRO A 19 -4.94 9.60 -4.74
CA PRO A 19 -5.52 10.35 -5.84
C PRO A 19 -4.61 10.30 -7.07
N TRP A 20 -5.19 10.21 -8.26
CA TRP A 20 -4.43 10.31 -9.49
C TRP A 20 -3.79 11.69 -9.60
N ASN A 21 -2.48 11.72 -9.88
CA ASN A 21 -1.73 12.92 -10.18
C ASN A 21 -0.77 12.64 -11.33
N GLU A 22 -0.50 13.67 -12.14
CA GLU A 22 0.49 13.57 -13.22
C GLU A 22 1.92 13.50 -12.66
N ASN A 23 2.17 14.19 -11.56
CA ASN A 23 3.44 14.16 -10.86
C ASN A 23 3.45 13.04 -9.79
N GLN A 24 4.32 12.06 -9.97
CA GLN A 24 4.46 10.91 -9.07
C GLN A 24 4.83 11.35 -7.65
N GLU A 25 5.61 12.42 -7.50
CA GLU A 25 6.02 12.93 -6.19
C GLU A 25 4.84 13.46 -5.36
N GLU A 26 3.73 13.83 -5.99
CA GLU A 26 2.52 14.24 -5.28
C GLU A 26 1.79 13.05 -4.63
N THR A 27 2.13 11.82 -5.02
CA THR A 27 1.59 10.60 -4.38
C THR A 27 2.38 10.23 -3.11
N ARG A 28 3.67 10.60 -3.02
CA ARG A 28 4.58 10.26 -1.92
C ARG A 28 4.03 10.59 -0.52
N PRO A 29 3.41 11.77 -0.27
CA PRO A 29 2.85 12.08 1.04
C PRO A 29 1.78 11.07 1.50
N TRP A 30 1.06 10.43 0.57
CA TRP A 30 0.07 9.41 0.90
C TRP A 30 0.72 8.11 1.35
N PHE A 31 1.80 7.68 0.71
CA PHE A 31 2.58 6.50 1.10
C PHE A 31 3.22 6.69 2.49
N ALA A 32 3.84 7.85 2.72
CA ALA A 32 4.41 8.20 4.03
C ALA A 32 3.35 8.18 5.15
N ARG A 33 2.13 8.68 4.85
CA ARG A 33 0.99 8.62 5.78
C ARG A 33 0.55 7.18 6.07
N LEU A 34 0.53 6.30 5.07
CA LEU A 34 0.18 4.88 5.28
C LEU A 34 1.20 4.17 6.17
N ARG A 35 2.51 4.39 5.93
CA ARG A 35 3.58 3.88 6.80
C ARG A 35 3.40 4.38 8.23
N THR A 36 3.19 5.69 8.41
CA THR A 36 2.99 6.29 9.73
C THR A 36 1.76 5.73 10.43
N LEU A 37 0.67 5.49 9.69
CA LEU A 37 -0.55 4.86 10.22
C LEU A 37 -0.28 3.42 10.69
N ARG A 38 0.47 2.64 9.90
CA ARG A 38 0.92 1.28 10.25
C ARG A 38 1.72 1.32 11.54
N ASP A 39 2.74 2.17 11.61
CA ASP A 39 3.62 2.30 12.77
C ASP A 39 2.82 2.67 14.03
N ARG A 40 1.87 3.60 13.92
CA ARG A 40 0.99 4.00 15.02
C ARG A 40 0.12 2.85 15.52
N PHE A 41 -0.45 2.03 14.64
CA PHE A 41 -1.24 0.89 15.11
C PHE A 41 -0.39 -0.15 15.82
N VAL A 42 0.84 -0.40 15.33
CA VAL A 42 1.78 -1.29 16.01
C VAL A 42 2.14 -0.73 17.38
N SER A 43 2.43 0.57 17.50
CA SER A 43 2.73 1.19 18.80
C SER A 43 1.55 1.18 19.78
N GLN A 44 0.32 1.05 19.28
CA GLN A 44 -0.91 0.92 20.07
C GLN A 44 -1.26 -0.54 20.43
N GLY A 45 -0.35 -1.49 20.17
CA GLY A 45 -0.51 -2.89 20.57
C GLY A 45 -1.03 -3.83 19.49
N MET A 46 -1.18 -3.36 18.25
CA MET A 46 -1.46 -4.27 17.12
C MET A 46 -0.22 -5.13 16.87
N PRO A 47 -0.34 -6.47 16.74
CA PRO A 47 0.80 -7.31 16.39
C PRO A 47 1.40 -6.87 15.05
N ALA A 48 2.71 -6.63 15.03
CA ALA A 48 3.43 -6.21 13.82
C ALA A 48 3.24 -7.20 12.65
N ALA A 49 3.15 -8.50 12.95
CA ALA A 49 2.89 -9.54 11.96
C ALA A 49 1.51 -9.41 11.27
N SER A 50 0.53 -8.79 11.94
CA SER A 50 -0.78 -8.51 11.34
C SER A 50 -0.75 -7.30 10.40
N LEU A 51 0.33 -6.52 10.42
CA LEU A 51 0.54 -5.32 9.62
C LEU A 51 1.87 -5.35 8.86
N GLU A 52 2.28 -6.54 8.46
CA GLU A 52 3.52 -6.78 7.73
C GLU A 52 3.55 -6.05 6.38
N HIS A 53 2.40 -6.01 5.69
CA HIS A 53 2.34 -5.49 4.33
C HIS A 53 1.85 -4.06 4.21
N LEU A 54 2.55 -3.30 3.38
CA LEU A 54 2.09 -2.03 2.84
C LEU A 54 1.90 -2.21 1.34
N SER A 55 0.65 -2.49 0.93
CA SER A 55 0.29 -2.58 -0.48
C SER A 55 0.03 -1.19 -1.03
N MET A 56 1.02 -0.60 -1.69
CA MET A 56 0.96 0.74 -2.26
C MET A 56 1.96 0.87 -3.42
N GLY A 57 1.69 1.77 -4.35
CA GLY A 57 2.44 1.87 -5.61
C GLY A 57 1.83 1.02 -6.73
N MET A 58 1.75 1.64 -7.91
CA MET A 58 1.28 1.12 -9.18
C MET A 58 2.30 1.52 -10.26
N SER A 59 2.03 1.17 -11.53
CA SER A 59 2.98 1.35 -12.65
C SER A 59 3.58 2.75 -12.82
N HIS A 60 2.98 3.79 -12.23
CA HIS A 60 3.37 5.19 -12.41
C HIS A 60 3.93 5.83 -11.15
N ASP A 61 3.99 5.14 -10.02
CA ASP A 61 4.35 5.72 -8.72
C ASP A 61 4.99 4.69 -7.76
N PHE A 62 5.42 3.53 -8.30
CA PHE A 62 5.92 2.43 -7.46
C PHE A 62 7.31 2.73 -6.87
N GLU A 63 8.14 3.54 -7.53
CA GLU A 63 9.44 3.94 -7.02
C GLU A 63 9.31 4.75 -5.72
N ALA A 64 8.48 5.78 -5.72
CA ALA A 64 8.17 6.56 -4.52
C ALA A 64 7.51 5.69 -3.43
N ALA A 65 6.66 4.74 -3.82
CA ALA A 65 6.06 3.81 -2.87
C ALA A 65 7.10 2.90 -2.19
N VAL A 66 8.07 2.37 -2.94
CA VAL A 66 9.16 1.54 -2.42
C VAL A 66 10.04 2.34 -1.46
N GLU A 67 10.39 3.57 -1.81
CA GLU A 67 11.17 4.47 -0.94
C GLU A 67 10.44 4.76 0.39
N GLU A 68 9.11 4.83 0.37
CA GLU A 68 8.29 5.00 1.59
C GLU A 68 7.96 3.67 2.31
N GLY A 69 8.55 2.55 1.88
CA GLY A 69 8.47 1.26 2.56
C GLY A 69 7.37 0.31 2.08
N ALA A 70 6.90 0.45 0.83
CA ALA A 70 6.01 -0.53 0.24
C ALA A 70 6.63 -1.94 0.26
N THR A 71 5.85 -2.93 0.68
CA THR A 71 6.25 -4.35 0.61
C THR A 71 5.60 -5.07 -0.57
N MET A 72 4.61 -4.42 -1.19
CA MET A 72 3.84 -4.97 -2.30
C MET A 72 3.41 -3.85 -3.23
N VAL A 73 3.93 -3.88 -4.46
CA VAL A 73 3.55 -2.96 -5.55
C VAL A 73 2.63 -3.66 -6.54
N ARG A 74 1.78 -2.90 -7.23
CA ARG A 74 0.75 -3.42 -8.14
C ARG A 74 0.99 -2.92 -9.57
N VAL A 75 1.89 -3.57 -10.28
CA VAL A 75 2.34 -3.12 -11.60
C VAL A 75 1.52 -3.80 -12.70
N GLY A 76 0.91 -2.99 -13.57
CA GLY A 76 0.06 -3.43 -14.67
C GLY A 76 0.60 -2.95 -16.01
N THR A 77 0.28 -1.71 -16.40
CA THR A 77 0.68 -1.08 -17.68
C THR A 77 2.18 -1.17 -17.95
N ALA A 78 3.05 -1.04 -16.94
CA ALA A 78 4.49 -1.14 -17.16
C ALA A 78 4.97 -2.56 -17.50
N ILE A 79 4.21 -3.60 -17.10
CA ILE A 79 4.50 -5.00 -17.47
C ILE A 79 3.80 -5.40 -18.77
N PHE A 80 2.51 -5.07 -18.89
CA PHE A 80 1.64 -5.59 -19.95
C PHE A 80 1.35 -4.60 -21.09
N GLY A 81 1.80 -3.35 -20.99
CA GLY A 81 1.46 -2.29 -21.92
C GLY A 81 0.02 -1.80 -21.80
N THR A 82 -0.42 -1.02 -22.79
CA THR A 82 -1.81 -0.54 -22.86
C THR A 82 -2.76 -1.65 -23.30
N ARG A 83 -3.97 -1.65 -22.74
CA ARG A 83 -5.02 -2.58 -23.19
C ARG A 83 -5.48 -2.16 -24.59
N ALA A 84 -5.51 -3.10 -25.54
CA ALA A 84 -6.24 -2.90 -26.78
C ALA A 84 -7.71 -2.64 -26.46
N ARG A 85 -8.28 -1.55 -26.97
CA ARG A 85 -9.73 -1.35 -26.92
C ARG A 85 -10.36 -2.33 -27.90
N PRO A 86 -11.47 -3.00 -27.54
CA PRO A 86 -12.22 -3.80 -28.50
C PRO A 86 -12.76 -2.95 -29.64
#